data_AF-A0A2K4FFR7-F1
#
_entry.id   AF-A0A2K4FFR7-F1
#
_cell.length_a   1.000
_cell.length_b   1.000
_cell.length_c   1.000
_cell.angle_alpha   90.00
_cell.angle_beta   90.00
_cell.angle_gamma   90.00
#
_symmetry.space_group_name_H-M   'P 1'
#
loop_
_entity.id
_entity.type
_entity.pdbx_description
1 polymer ?
#
loop_
_entity_poly.entity_id
_entity_poly.type
_entity_poly.pdbx_seq_one_letter_code
_entity_poly.pdbx_strand_id
1 'polypeptide(L)'
;MPGIIQIDDINVTQALVGNNDEHLEAIEEGFDVIIHARGQEIAVKGEKVEHVEQAEAVLLNLRKVIEQGITITIKDVEAAIKMAQNHTIQYLLDLYEEEITKDAFGKTIRAKTMGQRMYINAMQRDDLVFGLGPAGTGKTFLAVVFAAKQLRKGNVKRIVLTRPAVEAGESLGFLPGDLKEKVDPYLRPLYDGLNTVLGREQTARFIERGIIEIAPLAYMRGRTLDDAFVILDEAQNTTHAQMKMFLTRLGFGSKMVVTGDQSQVDLPKGIKSGLKEATKKLRNVKGISIMELDQTDVVRHPLVSRIIDRYEGNE
;
A
#
# COMPACT_ATOMS: atom_id res chain seq x y z
N MET A 1 -21.77 -4.37 -35.74
CA MET A 1 -21.98 -5.51 -34.82
C MET A 1 -21.13 -5.24 -33.60
N PRO A 2 -21.63 -5.47 -32.38
CA PRO A 2 -20.78 -5.31 -31.20
C PRO A 2 -19.56 -6.22 -31.35
N GLY A 3 -18.37 -5.70 -31.07
CA GLY A 3 -17.15 -6.52 -31.06
C GLY A 3 -17.30 -7.59 -29.99
N ILE A 4 -17.02 -8.85 -30.33
CA ILE A 4 -16.92 -9.90 -29.32
C ILE A 4 -15.47 -9.94 -28.87
N ILE A 5 -15.25 -9.67 -27.59
CA ILE A 5 -13.96 -9.82 -26.93
C ILE A 5 -13.86 -11.27 -26.45
N GLN A 6 -13.02 -12.06 -27.12
CA GLN A 6 -12.68 -13.41 -26.68
C GLN A 6 -11.59 -13.36 -25.61
N ILE A 7 -11.75 -14.15 -24.55
CA ILE A 7 -10.77 -14.32 -23.47
C ILE A 7 -10.45 -15.80 -23.30
N ASP A 8 -9.21 -16.19 -23.57
CA ASP A 8 -8.80 -17.60 -23.62
C ASP A 8 -8.78 -18.32 -22.26
N ASP A 9 -8.70 -17.57 -21.16
CA ASP A 9 -8.66 -18.10 -19.79
C ASP A 9 -9.89 -17.67 -18.99
N ILE A 10 -10.62 -18.66 -18.46
CA ILE A 10 -11.80 -18.42 -17.63
C ILE A 10 -11.48 -17.66 -16.35
N ASN A 11 -10.29 -17.84 -15.77
CA ASN A 11 -9.86 -17.13 -14.57
C ASN A 11 -9.64 -15.64 -14.87
N VAL A 12 -9.09 -15.33 -16.04
CA VAL A 12 -8.93 -13.94 -16.50
C VAL A 12 -10.29 -13.30 -16.71
N THR A 13 -11.24 -14.05 -17.29
CA THR A 13 -12.61 -13.57 -17.47
C THR A 13 -13.28 -13.27 -16.13
N GLN A 14 -13.19 -14.19 -15.16
CA GLN A 14 -13.74 -13.99 -13.81
C GLN A 14 -13.12 -12.78 -13.10
N ALA A 15 -11.80 -12.61 -13.19
CA ALA A 15 -11.12 -11.47 -12.60
C ALA A 15 -11.52 -10.13 -13.28
N LEU A 16 -11.79 -10.16 -14.59
CA LEU A 16 -12.25 -8.98 -15.33
C LEU A 16 -13.69 -8.61 -14.99
N VAL A 17 -14.55 -9.60 -14.74
CA VAL A 17 -15.95 -9.41 -14.32
C VAL A 17 -16.05 -8.82 -12.92
N GLY A 18 -15.15 -9.22 -12.02
CA GLY A 18 -15.18 -8.80 -10.61
C GLY A 18 -16.20 -9.56 -9.77
N ASN A 19 -16.24 -9.31 -8.46
CA ASN A 19 -17.20 -9.98 -7.59
C ASN A 19 -18.60 -9.38 -7.81
N ASN A 20 -19.62 -10.24 -7.97
CA ASN A 20 -20.99 -9.80 -8.27
C ASN A 20 -21.06 -8.82 -9.47
N ASP A 21 -20.24 -9.05 -10.49
CA ASP A 21 -20.17 -8.25 -11.72
C ASP A 21 -19.78 -6.76 -11.52
N GLU A 22 -19.25 -6.40 -10.34
CA GLU A 22 -18.96 -5.01 -9.94
C GLU A 22 -18.07 -4.23 -10.92
N HIS A 23 -17.14 -4.91 -11.61
CA HIS A 23 -16.27 -4.26 -12.58
C HIS A 23 -17.01 -3.94 -13.87
N LEU A 24 -17.92 -4.81 -14.31
CA LEU A 24 -18.71 -4.58 -15.52
C LEU A 24 -19.73 -3.48 -15.29
N GLU A 25 -20.44 -3.51 -14.16
CA GLU A 25 -21.41 -2.47 -13.78
C GLU A 25 -20.77 -1.08 -13.76
N ALA A 26 -19.55 -0.96 -13.21
CA ALA A 26 -18.82 0.31 -13.22
C ALA A 26 -18.47 0.80 -14.63
N ILE A 27 -18.13 -0.10 -15.56
CA ILE A 27 -17.83 0.26 -16.95
C ILE A 27 -19.12 0.63 -17.69
N GLU A 28 -20.21 -0.10 -17.46
CA GLU A 28 -21.54 0.22 -17.98
C GLU A 28 -21.98 1.62 -17.57
N GLU A 29 -21.90 1.95 -16.28
CA GLU A 29 -22.21 3.29 -15.77
C GLU A 29 -21.28 4.37 -16.32
N GLY A 30 -19.98 4.07 -16.43
CA GLY A 30 -18.95 5.01 -16.88
C GLY A 30 -19.08 5.44 -18.34
N PHE A 31 -19.72 4.61 -19.18
CA PHE A 31 -19.86 4.85 -20.62
C PHE A 31 -21.31 4.77 -21.12
N ASP A 32 -22.32 4.55 -20.29
CA ASP A 32 -23.72 4.40 -20.72
C ASP A 32 -23.85 3.30 -21.81
N VAL A 33 -23.32 2.11 -21.47
CA VAL A 33 -23.33 0.91 -22.31
C VAL A 33 -23.89 -0.28 -21.54
N ILE A 34 -24.19 -1.37 -22.25
CA ILE A 34 -24.58 -2.68 -21.71
C ILE A 34 -23.50 -3.68 -22.08
N ILE A 35 -23.03 -4.45 -21.11
CA ILE A 35 -22.00 -5.47 -21.24
C ILE A 35 -22.63 -6.83 -20.95
N HIS A 36 -22.47 -7.76 -21.88
CA HIS A 36 -22.87 -9.15 -21.70
C HIS A 36 -21.64 -10.04 -21.63
N ALA A 37 -21.40 -10.64 -20.48
CA ALA A 37 -20.38 -11.66 -20.29
C ALA A 37 -21.02 -13.06 -20.30
N ARG A 38 -20.55 -13.93 -21.20
CA ARG A 38 -20.99 -15.33 -21.26
C ARG A 38 -19.79 -16.24 -21.47
N GLY A 39 -19.41 -16.96 -20.42
CA GLY A 39 -18.29 -17.88 -20.46
C GLY A 39 -16.97 -17.14 -20.66
N GLN A 40 -16.46 -17.14 -21.89
CA GLN A 40 -15.20 -16.53 -22.31
C GLN A 40 -15.39 -15.40 -23.34
N GLU A 41 -16.65 -15.02 -23.58
CA GLU A 41 -17.04 -13.98 -24.52
C GLU A 41 -17.61 -12.79 -23.73
N ILE A 42 -17.11 -11.60 -24.03
CA ILE A 42 -17.68 -10.34 -23.54
C ILE A 42 -18.08 -9.51 -24.76
N ALA A 43 -19.32 -9.04 -24.78
CA ALA A 43 -19.85 -8.16 -25.82
C ALA A 43 -20.35 -6.85 -25.22
N VAL A 44 -19.98 -5.72 -25.85
CA VAL A 44 -20.38 -4.38 -25.42
C VAL A 44 -21.39 -3.81 -26.42
N LYS A 45 -22.49 -3.24 -25.91
CA LYS A 45 -23.54 -2.62 -26.72
C LYS A 45 -23.90 -1.25 -26.16
N GLY A 46 -23.98 -0.24 -27.02
CA GLY A 46 -24.39 1.10 -26.63
C GLY A 46 -24.93 1.88 -27.82
N GLU A 47 -25.55 3.03 -27.56
CA GLU A 47 -26.10 3.90 -28.61
C GLU A 47 -24.99 4.68 -29.35
N LYS A 48 -23.93 5.06 -28.63
CA LYS A 48 -22.80 5.82 -29.15
C LYS A 48 -21.62 4.92 -29.42
N VAL A 49 -21.11 4.95 -30.65
CA VAL A 49 -19.94 4.15 -31.08
C VAL A 49 -18.72 4.47 -30.22
N GLU A 50 -18.45 5.75 -29.95
CA GLU A 50 -17.32 6.18 -29.12
C GLU A 50 -17.34 5.57 -27.71
N HIS A 51 -18.52 5.51 -27.08
CA HIS A 51 -18.68 4.93 -25.75
C HIS A 51 -18.42 3.42 -25.75
N VAL A 52 -18.90 2.72 -26.79
CA VAL A 52 -18.62 1.29 -26.99
C VAL A 52 -17.12 1.05 -27.16
N GLU A 53 -16.45 1.85 -28.01
CA GLU A 53 -15.00 1.74 -28.24
C GLU A 53 -14.19 2.01 -26.97
N GLN A 54 -14.59 2.99 -26.16
CA GLN A 54 -13.93 3.28 -24.88
C GLN A 54 -14.11 2.16 -23.85
N ALA A 55 -15.32 1.61 -23.72
CA ALA A 55 -15.59 0.47 -22.84
C ALA A 55 -14.82 -0.78 -23.27
N GLU A 56 -14.80 -1.11 -24.57
CA GLU A 56 -13.99 -2.19 -25.13
C GLU A 56 -12.49 -1.96 -24.86
N ALA A 57 -12.00 -0.73 -25.02
CA ALA A 57 -10.60 -0.39 -24.71
C ALA A 57 -10.26 -0.58 -23.24
N VAL A 58 -11.16 -0.23 -22.31
CA VAL A 58 -10.98 -0.50 -20.88
C VAL A 58 -10.88 -1.99 -20.61
N LEU A 59 -11.82 -2.80 -21.11
CA LEU A 59 -11.83 -4.25 -20.94
C LEU A 59 -10.55 -4.89 -21.49
N LEU A 60 -10.12 -4.50 -22.69
CA LEU A 60 -8.91 -5.04 -23.32
C LEU A 60 -7.63 -4.68 -22.56
N ASN A 61 -7.52 -3.46 -22.01
CA ASN A 61 -6.33 -3.07 -21.25
C ASN A 61 -6.31 -3.66 -19.84
N LEU A 62 -7.46 -3.76 -19.17
CA LEU A 62 -7.56 -4.48 -17.89
C LEU A 62 -7.26 -5.98 -18.05
N ARG A 63 -7.72 -6.60 -19.14
CA ARG A 63 -7.37 -8.00 -19.46
C ARG A 63 -5.86 -8.21 -19.49
N LYS A 64 -5.13 -7.34 -20.20
CA LYS A 64 -3.65 -7.38 -20.27
C LYS A 64 -2.99 -7.22 -18.89
N VAL A 65 -3.54 -6.37 -18.02
CA VAL A 65 -3.06 -6.21 -16.63
C VAL A 65 -3.23 -7.52 -15.85
N ILE A 66 -4.40 -8.16 -15.95
CA ILE A 66 -4.68 -9.44 -15.30
C ILE A 66 -3.78 -10.56 -15.83
N GLU A 67 -3.54 -10.61 -17.15
CA GLU A 67 -2.64 -11.58 -17.80
C GLU A 67 -1.19 -11.49 -17.27
N GLN A 68 -0.77 -10.34 -16.72
CA GLN A 68 0.53 -10.19 -16.03
C GLN A 68 0.53 -10.72 -14.59
N GLY A 69 -0.57 -11.30 -14.12
CA GLY A 69 -0.75 -11.78 -12.75
C GLY A 69 -1.02 -10.67 -11.74
N ILE A 70 -1.49 -9.51 -12.20
CA ILE A 70 -1.84 -8.37 -11.36
C ILE A 70 -3.33 -8.47 -11.02
N THR A 71 -3.62 -8.31 -9.73
CA THR A 71 -5.00 -8.27 -9.25
C THR A 71 -5.56 -6.87 -9.50
N ILE A 72 -6.64 -6.80 -10.27
CA ILE A 72 -7.39 -5.56 -10.46
C ILE A 72 -8.48 -5.43 -9.40
N THR A 73 -8.78 -4.19 -9.04
CA THR A 73 -9.79 -3.76 -8.08
C THR A 73 -10.75 -2.79 -8.76
N ILE A 74 -11.87 -2.48 -8.10
CA ILE A 74 -12.79 -1.44 -8.58
C ILE A 74 -12.09 -0.09 -8.82
N LYS A 75 -11.08 0.27 -8.01
CA LYS A 75 -10.31 1.51 -8.22
C LYS A 75 -9.46 1.47 -9.50
N ASP A 76 -8.96 0.28 -9.85
CA ASP A 76 -8.23 0.07 -11.11
C ASP A 76 -9.18 0.27 -12.31
N VAL A 77 -10.42 -0.23 -12.20
CA VAL A 77 -11.48 -0.04 -13.20
C VAL A 77 -11.86 1.44 -13.33
N GLU A 78 -12.15 2.13 -12.23
CA GLU A 78 -12.44 3.57 -12.22
C GLU A 78 -11.31 4.41 -12.82
N ALA A 79 -10.05 4.04 -12.53
CA ALA A 79 -8.88 4.69 -13.11
C ALA A 79 -8.82 4.45 -14.62
N ALA A 80 -9.05 3.21 -15.08
CA ALA A 80 -9.09 2.87 -16.49
C ALA A 80 -10.20 3.63 -17.22
N ILE A 81 -11.41 3.73 -16.65
CA ILE A 81 -12.53 4.53 -17.19
C ILE A 81 -12.09 5.98 -17.39
N LYS A 82 -11.52 6.62 -16.36
CA LYS A 82 -11.03 8.00 -16.45
C LYS A 82 -9.93 8.16 -17.49
N MET A 83 -9.03 7.19 -17.63
CA MET A 83 -7.98 7.22 -18.65
C MET A 83 -8.55 7.09 -20.06
N ALA A 84 -9.54 6.21 -20.27
CA ALA A 84 -10.20 6.08 -21.57
C ALA A 84 -10.98 7.33 -21.96
N GLN A 85 -11.70 7.96 -21.02
CA GLN A 85 -12.37 9.25 -21.22
C GLN A 85 -11.39 10.39 -21.56
N ASN A 86 -10.16 10.32 -21.06
CA ASN A 86 -9.09 11.28 -21.35
C ASN A 86 -8.18 10.86 -22.52
N HIS A 87 -8.51 9.79 -23.25
CA HIS A 87 -7.71 9.23 -24.36
C HIS A 87 -6.26 8.84 -23.99
N THR A 88 -6.06 8.36 -22.75
CA THR A 88 -4.76 7.93 -22.22
C THR A 88 -4.72 6.44 -21.80
N ILE A 89 -5.76 5.66 -22.09
CA ILE A 89 -5.89 4.24 -21.69
C ILE A 89 -4.73 3.35 -22.16
N GLN A 90 -4.09 3.69 -23.27
CA GLN A 90 -2.91 3.00 -23.81
C GLN A 90 -1.73 2.96 -22.82
N TYR A 91 -1.67 3.90 -21.85
CA TYR A 91 -0.63 3.96 -20.82
C TYR A 91 -1.01 3.19 -19.55
N LEU A 92 -2.16 2.51 -19.51
CA LEU A 92 -2.62 1.80 -18.30
C LEU A 92 -1.60 0.76 -17.84
N LEU A 93 -1.08 -0.07 -18.75
CA LEU A 93 -0.07 -1.06 -18.42
C LEU A 93 1.21 -0.45 -17.82
N ASP A 94 1.64 0.70 -18.34
CA ASP A 94 2.86 1.37 -17.88
C ASP A 94 2.76 1.74 -16.38
N LEU A 95 1.56 2.04 -15.89
CA LEU A 95 1.30 2.31 -14.48
C LEU A 95 1.58 1.09 -13.59
N TYR A 96 1.40 -0.11 -14.11
CA TYR A 96 1.65 -1.34 -13.38
C TYR A 96 3.08 -1.86 -13.56
N GLU A 97 3.69 -1.62 -14.72
CA GLU A 97 5.06 -2.05 -15.00
C GLU A 97 6.13 -1.20 -14.31
N GLU A 98 5.80 0.02 -13.89
CA GLU A 98 6.75 0.93 -13.25
C GLU A 98 7.41 0.29 -12.01
N GLU A 99 8.72 0.11 -12.11
CA GLU A 99 9.56 -0.47 -11.06
C GLU A 99 9.68 0.47 -9.85
N ILE A 100 9.36 -0.05 -8.66
CA ILE A 100 9.72 0.63 -7.41
C ILE A 100 11.23 0.52 -7.23
N THR A 101 11.73 -0.71 -7.17
CA THR A 101 13.13 -1.05 -6.95
C THR A 101 13.35 -2.54 -7.27
N LYS A 102 14.59 -3.02 -7.18
CA LYS A 102 14.93 -4.45 -7.17
C LYS A 102 15.25 -4.92 -5.76
N ASP A 103 14.88 -6.17 -5.50
CA ASP A 103 15.26 -6.91 -4.30
C ASP A 103 16.76 -7.27 -4.32
N ALA A 104 17.25 -7.90 -3.24
CA ALA A 104 18.65 -8.28 -3.09
C ALA A 104 19.13 -9.31 -4.13
N PHE A 105 18.21 -10.03 -4.78
CA PHE A 105 18.48 -11.03 -5.81
C PHE A 105 18.25 -10.49 -7.23
N GLY A 106 17.91 -9.21 -7.37
CA GLY A 106 17.67 -8.55 -8.66
C GLY A 106 16.25 -8.69 -9.19
N LYS A 107 15.32 -9.30 -8.44
CA LYS A 107 13.90 -9.39 -8.82
C LYS A 107 13.23 -8.03 -8.64
N THR A 108 12.46 -7.60 -9.64
CA THR A 108 11.73 -6.33 -9.61
C THR A 108 10.61 -6.36 -8.56
N ILE A 109 10.54 -5.30 -7.76
CA ILE A 109 9.44 -5.00 -6.83
C ILE A 109 8.56 -3.91 -7.45
N ARG A 110 7.26 -4.20 -7.58
CA ARG A 110 6.25 -3.31 -8.17
C ARG A 110 5.05 -3.14 -7.24
N ALA A 111 4.28 -2.08 -7.44
CA ALA A 111 2.95 -1.97 -6.87
C ALA A 111 2.06 -3.04 -7.48
N LYS A 112 1.17 -3.64 -6.68
CA LYS A 112 0.28 -4.70 -7.14
C LYS A 112 -1.16 -4.26 -7.35
N THR A 113 -1.51 -3.05 -6.89
CA THR A 113 -2.82 -2.42 -7.03
C THR A 113 -2.63 -0.92 -7.29
N MET A 114 -3.66 -0.25 -7.84
CA MET A 114 -3.63 1.20 -8.00
C MET A 114 -3.46 1.94 -6.66
N GLY A 115 -4.11 1.48 -5.58
CA GLY A 115 -3.97 2.12 -4.27
C GLY A 115 -2.52 2.09 -3.76
N GLN A 116 -1.83 0.95 -3.92
CA GLN A 116 -0.40 0.85 -3.62
C GLN A 116 0.45 1.80 -4.48
N ARG A 117 0.14 1.93 -5.78
CA ARG A 117 0.83 2.88 -6.68
C ARG A 117 0.64 4.32 -6.23
N MET A 118 -0.59 4.72 -5.96
CA MET A 118 -0.91 6.06 -5.47
C MET A 118 -0.17 6.37 -4.16
N TYR A 119 -0.07 5.39 -3.27
CA TYR A 119 0.68 5.51 -2.02
C TYR A 119 2.18 5.73 -2.26
N ILE A 120 2.80 5.00 -3.19
CA ILE A 120 4.22 5.20 -3.56
C ILE A 120 4.44 6.58 -4.19
N ASN A 121 3.54 7.01 -5.07
CA ASN A 121 3.62 8.33 -5.70
C ASN A 121 3.50 9.46 -4.66
N ALA A 122 2.63 9.29 -3.66
CA ALA A 122 2.55 10.22 -2.53
C ALA A 122 3.89 10.29 -1.76
N MET A 123 4.54 9.14 -1.48
CA MET A 123 5.85 9.10 -0.81
C MET A 123 6.97 9.76 -1.62
N GLN A 124 6.86 9.77 -2.95
CA GLN A 124 7.80 10.47 -3.80
C GLN A 124 7.58 11.99 -3.77
N ARG A 125 6.33 12.43 -3.84
CA ARG A 125 5.95 13.85 -3.94
C ARG A 125 6.05 14.60 -2.61
N ASP A 126 5.50 14.03 -1.55
CA ASP A 126 5.26 14.75 -0.29
C ASP A 126 6.26 14.39 0.81
N ASP A 127 6.45 15.28 1.77
CA ASP A 127 7.44 15.10 2.84
C ASP A 127 6.87 14.31 4.01
N LEU A 128 5.54 14.32 4.20
CA LEU A 128 4.84 13.50 5.18
C LEU A 128 3.69 12.74 4.51
N VAL A 129 3.69 11.42 4.66
CA VAL A 129 2.62 10.57 4.13
C VAL A 129 2.05 9.69 5.23
N PHE A 130 0.73 9.70 5.38
CA PHE A 130 0.00 8.72 6.19
C PHE A 130 -0.46 7.58 5.28
N GLY A 131 0.00 6.36 5.55
CA GLY A 131 -0.49 5.13 4.91
C GLY A 131 -1.46 4.41 5.85
N LEU A 132 -2.76 4.56 5.62
CA LEU A 132 -3.82 3.99 6.45
C LEU A 132 -4.42 2.78 5.76
N GLY A 133 -4.75 1.72 6.49
CA GLY A 133 -5.49 0.60 5.92
C GLY A 133 -5.31 -0.71 6.66
N PRO A 134 -6.04 -1.77 6.27
CA PRO A 134 -5.98 -3.07 6.94
C PRO A 134 -4.61 -3.76 6.80
N ALA A 135 -4.41 -4.82 7.58
CA ALA A 135 -3.26 -5.70 7.44
C ALA A 135 -3.24 -6.37 6.05
N GLY A 136 -2.05 -6.52 5.46
CA GLY A 136 -1.88 -7.15 4.15
C GLY A 136 -2.01 -6.22 2.93
N THR A 137 -2.36 -4.95 3.12
CA THR A 137 -2.35 -3.91 2.05
C THR A 137 -0.96 -3.47 1.60
N GLY A 138 0.08 -3.93 2.29
CA GLY A 138 1.47 -3.59 1.98
C GLY A 138 1.95 -2.22 2.48
N LYS A 139 1.13 -1.44 3.21
CA LYS A 139 1.47 -0.08 3.70
C LYS A 139 2.86 0.06 4.34
N THR A 140 3.20 -0.81 5.28
CA THR A 140 4.49 -0.79 5.99
C THR A 140 5.61 -1.32 5.10
N PHE A 141 5.37 -2.45 4.43
CA PHE A 141 6.37 -3.07 3.55
C PHE A 141 6.79 -2.11 2.42
N LEU A 142 5.83 -1.50 1.72
CA LEU A 142 6.11 -0.55 0.63
C LEU A 142 6.83 0.71 1.13
N ALA A 143 6.51 1.19 2.34
CA ALA A 143 7.25 2.30 2.94
C ALA A 143 8.71 1.94 3.20
N VAL A 144 8.98 0.77 3.79
CA VAL A 144 10.34 0.29 4.05
C VAL A 144 11.10 0.05 2.74
N VAL A 145 10.46 -0.55 1.73
CA VAL A 145 11.03 -0.76 0.39
C VAL A 145 11.41 0.58 -0.25
N PHE A 146 10.52 1.57 -0.16
CA PHE A 146 10.77 2.91 -0.70
C PHE A 146 11.89 3.62 0.07
N ALA A 147 11.94 3.50 1.39
CA ALA A 147 13.02 4.03 2.22
C ALA A 147 14.39 3.46 1.82
N ALA A 148 14.47 2.13 1.65
CA ALA A 148 15.66 1.44 1.20
C ALA A 148 16.08 1.89 -0.21
N LYS A 149 15.12 2.12 -1.12
CA LYS A 149 15.37 2.72 -2.44
C LYS A 149 16.00 4.11 -2.31
N GLN A 150 15.44 4.99 -1.46
CA GLN A 150 15.97 6.35 -1.27
C GLN A 150 17.40 6.32 -0.70
N LEU A 151 17.65 5.45 0.29
CA LEU A 151 18.99 5.26 0.85
C LEU A 151 19.99 4.76 -0.21
N ARG A 152 19.61 3.75 -0.99
CA ARG A 152 20.47 3.18 -2.04
C ARG A 152 20.78 4.19 -3.16
N LYS A 153 19.86 5.11 -3.45
CA LYS A 153 20.07 6.21 -4.41
C LYS A 153 20.86 7.40 -3.83
N GLY A 154 21.12 7.42 -2.51
CA GLY A 154 21.79 8.53 -1.84
C GLY A 154 20.91 9.76 -1.62
N ASN A 155 19.59 9.64 -1.81
CA ASN A 155 18.64 10.74 -1.60
C ASN A 155 18.44 11.04 -0.10
N VAL A 156 18.68 10.05 0.75
CA VAL A 156 18.75 10.19 2.21
C VAL A 156 20.03 9.52 2.71
N LYS A 157 20.55 9.97 3.85
CA LYS A 157 21.78 9.45 4.45
C LYS A 157 21.51 8.33 5.46
N ARG A 158 20.29 8.27 6.01
CA ARG A 158 19.89 7.28 7.01
C ARG A 158 18.41 6.92 6.94
N ILE A 159 18.07 5.77 7.50
CA ILE A 159 16.68 5.34 7.71
C ILE A 159 16.44 5.23 9.21
N VAL A 160 15.32 5.75 9.70
CA VAL A 160 14.89 5.60 11.10
C VAL A 160 13.53 4.92 11.12
N LEU A 161 13.47 3.70 11.61
CA LEU A 161 12.25 2.91 11.75
C LEU A 161 11.86 2.85 13.21
N THR A 162 10.61 3.18 13.50
CA THR A 162 10.11 3.20 14.87
C THR A 162 8.70 2.67 14.98
N ARG A 163 8.39 2.12 16.16
CA ARG A 163 7.09 1.56 16.52
C ARG A 163 6.78 1.97 17.96
N PRO A 164 5.53 2.32 18.32
CA PRO A 164 5.16 2.53 19.71
C PRO A 164 5.23 1.20 20.46
N ALA A 165 5.77 1.23 21.68
CA ALA A 165 5.69 0.07 22.57
C ALA A 165 4.27 -0.02 23.12
N VAL A 166 3.50 -1.02 22.67
CA VAL A 166 2.17 -1.33 23.17
C VAL A 166 2.09 -2.82 23.47
N GLU A 167 1.59 -3.14 24.65
CA GLU A 167 1.40 -4.51 25.14
C GLU A 167 0.16 -5.11 24.45
N ALA A 168 0.30 -5.53 23.19
CA ALA A 168 -0.74 -6.28 22.52
C ALA A 168 -0.67 -7.74 22.96
N GLY A 169 -1.56 -8.15 23.88
CA GLY A 169 -1.80 -9.55 24.25
C GLY A 169 -0.87 -10.14 25.32
N GLU A 170 0.43 -9.84 25.29
CA GLU A 170 1.41 -10.22 26.32
C GLU A 170 2.05 -8.96 26.92
N SER A 171 2.13 -8.85 28.25
CA SER A 171 2.83 -7.70 28.85
C SER A 171 4.32 -7.80 28.52
N LEU A 172 4.89 -6.69 28.03
CA LEU A 172 6.32 -6.51 27.78
C LEU A 172 7.15 -6.83 29.04
N GLY A 173 6.52 -6.81 30.22
CA GLY A 173 7.08 -7.28 31.49
C GLY A 173 7.52 -8.76 31.50
N PHE A 174 6.87 -9.65 30.73
CA PHE A 174 7.08 -11.10 30.80
C PHE A 174 8.17 -11.66 29.85
N LEU A 175 8.54 -10.93 28.80
CA LEU A 175 9.62 -11.35 27.92
C LEU A 175 10.96 -11.23 28.68
N PRO A 176 11.80 -12.29 28.78
CA PRO A 176 13.11 -12.19 29.41
C PRO A 176 14.05 -11.31 28.56
N GLY A 177 15.02 -10.64 29.19
CA GLY A 177 16.03 -9.83 28.49
C GLY A 177 15.94 -8.33 28.74
N ASP A 178 16.81 -7.57 28.08
CA ASP A 178 16.82 -6.11 28.12
C ASP A 178 15.62 -5.51 27.34
N LEU A 179 15.37 -4.20 27.48
CA LEU A 179 14.24 -3.55 26.80
C LEU A 179 14.29 -3.72 25.28
N LYS A 180 15.49 -3.84 24.70
CA LYS A 180 15.70 -3.99 23.26
C LYS A 180 15.34 -5.40 22.81
N GLU A 181 15.75 -6.43 23.54
CA GLU A 181 15.41 -7.83 23.29
C GLU A 181 13.90 -8.07 23.37
N LYS A 182 13.21 -7.39 24.28
CA LYS A 182 11.75 -7.50 24.45
C LYS A 182 10.94 -6.87 23.30
N VAL A 183 11.46 -5.81 22.67
CA VAL A 183 10.74 -5.11 21.58
C VAL A 183 11.10 -5.66 20.20
N ASP A 184 12.22 -6.36 20.06
CA ASP A 184 12.73 -6.86 18.78
C ASP A 184 11.73 -7.74 18.00
N PRO A 185 10.95 -8.64 18.64
CA PRO A 185 9.93 -9.43 17.93
C PRO A 185 8.90 -8.56 17.18
N TYR A 186 8.50 -7.42 17.74
CA TYR A 186 7.53 -6.49 17.13
C TYR A 186 8.11 -5.68 15.97
N LEU A 187 9.44 -5.63 15.87
CA LEU A 187 10.16 -4.92 14.82
C LEU A 187 10.50 -5.82 13.64
N ARG A 188 10.33 -7.15 13.77
CA ARG A 188 10.68 -8.13 12.74
C ARG A 188 10.15 -7.85 11.32
N PRO A 189 8.89 -7.41 11.13
CA PRO A 189 8.40 -7.05 9.79
C PRO A 189 9.21 -5.93 9.11
N LEU A 190 9.79 -5.01 9.90
CA LEU A 190 10.64 -3.93 9.42
C LEU A 190 11.99 -4.47 8.93
N TYR A 191 12.59 -5.41 9.68
CA TYR A 191 13.81 -6.09 9.24
C TYR A 191 13.58 -6.88 7.94
N ASP A 192 12.46 -7.59 7.82
CA ASP A 192 12.15 -8.38 6.64
C ASP A 192 11.99 -7.51 5.38
N GLY A 193 11.37 -6.34 5.51
CA GLY A 193 11.30 -5.34 4.44
C GLY A 193 12.69 -4.84 3.99
N LEU A 194 13.56 -4.52 4.94
CA LEU A 194 14.93 -4.09 4.65
C LEU A 194 15.75 -5.21 3.98
N ASN A 195 15.69 -6.42 4.55
CA ASN A 195 16.39 -7.60 4.05
C ASN A 195 15.96 -7.97 2.62
N THR A 196 14.71 -7.71 2.27
CA THR A 196 14.20 -7.91 0.91
C THR A 196 14.97 -7.03 -0.08
N VAL A 197 15.19 -5.74 0.23
CA VAL A 197 15.79 -4.79 -0.72
C VAL A 197 17.33 -4.77 -0.68
N LEU A 198 17.90 -4.86 0.52
CA LEU A 198 19.34 -4.68 0.75
C LEU A 198 20.08 -6.02 0.91
N GLY A 199 19.37 -7.08 1.28
CA GLY A 199 19.96 -8.36 1.68
C GLY A 199 20.40 -8.35 3.14
N ARG A 200 20.43 -9.54 3.75
CA ARG A 200 20.66 -9.69 5.21
C ARG A 200 21.99 -9.11 5.69
N GLU A 201 23.07 -9.41 4.98
CA GLU A 201 24.42 -8.96 5.36
C GLU A 201 24.54 -7.44 5.29
N GLN A 202 24.05 -6.82 4.21
CA GLN A 202 24.12 -5.38 4.06
C GLN A 202 23.22 -4.65 5.07
N THR A 203 22.00 -5.16 5.32
CA THR A 203 21.11 -4.62 6.35
C THR A 203 21.80 -4.64 7.71
N ALA A 204 22.37 -5.77 8.12
CA ALA A 204 23.07 -5.90 9.40
C ALA A 204 24.22 -4.88 9.52
N ARG A 205 25.04 -4.75 8.47
CA ARG A 205 26.14 -3.78 8.41
C ARG A 205 25.67 -2.33 8.51
N PHE A 206 24.55 -1.98 7.89
CA PHE A 206 23.99 -0.63 7.98
C PHE A 206 23.39 -0.33 9.35
N ILE A 207 22.82 -1.33 10.01
CA ILE A 207 22.33 -1.21 11.39
C ILE A 207 23.50 -1.00 12.35
N GLU A 208 24.55 -1.82 12.25
CA GLU A 208 25.75 -1.71 13.09
C GLU A 208 26.41 -0.32 12.96
N ARG A 209 26.44 0.24 11.74
CA ARG A 209 26.99 1.58 11.47
C ARG A 209 26.04 2.73 11.83
N GLY A 210 24.83 2.46 12.30
CA GLY A 210 23.82 3.48 12.59
C GLY A 210 23.25 4.19 11.36
N ILE A 211 23.48 3.67 10.15
CA ILE A 211 22.86 4.17 8.91
C ILE A 211 21.37 3.81 8.89
N ILE A 212 21.03 2.64 9.43
CA ILE A 212 19.65 2.23 9.67
C ILE A 212 19.47 2.10 11.18
N GLU A 213 18.58 2.92 11.74
CA GLU A 213 18.21 2.83 13.14
C GLU A 213 16.82 2.20 13.26
N ILE A 214 16.69 1.18 14.10
CA ILE A 214 15.40 0.57 14.44
C ILE A 214 15.24 0.67 15.95
N ALA A 215 14.29 1.49 16.40
CA ALA A 215 14.18 1.83 17.82
C ALA A 215 12.73 2.15 18.26
N PRO A 216 12.38 1.95 19.54
CA PRO A 216 11.08 2.35 20.07
C PRO A 216 10.81 3.86 19.93
N LEU A 217 9.54 4.23 19.84
CA LEU A 217 9.11 5.64 19.63
C LEU A 217 9.67 6.61 20.68
N ALA A 218 9.89 6.15 21.92
CA ALA A 218 10.44 6.97 23.00
C ALA A 218 11.83 7.57 22.65
N TYR A 219 12.62 6.89 21.81
CA TYR A 219 13.96 7.32 21.41
C TYR A 219 13.93 8.50 20.43
N MET A 220 12.75 8.87 19.92
CA MET A 220 12.61 10.01 19.01
C MET A 220 12.59 11.36 19.76
N ARG A 221 12.40 11.34 21.08
CA ARG A 221 12.27 12.56 21.89
C ARG A 221 13.54 13.41 21.80
N GLY A 222 13.37 14.70 21.53
CA GLY A 222 14.47 15.67 21.50
C GLY A 222 15.36 15.61 20.25
N ARG A 223 15.03 14.75 19.27
CA ARG A 223 15.80 14.63 18.03
C ARG A 223 15.29 15.58 16.95
N THR A 224 16.18 15.97 16.04
CA THR A 224 15.79 16.48 14.72
C THR A 224 16.33 15.48 13.70
N LEU A 225 15.46 15.04 12.79
CA LEU A 225 15.76 13.98 11.85
C LEU A 225 16.00 14.61 10.48
N ASP A 226 17.20 15.16 10.28
CA ASP A 226 17.67 15.66 8.97
C ASP A 226 18.25 14.53 8.10
N ASP A 227 18.18 14.74 6.78
CA ASP A 227 18.64 13.83 5.71
C ASP A 227 18.22 12.37 5.91
N ALA A 228 17.00 12.14 6.41
CA ALA A 228 16.52 10.84 6.88
C ALA A 228 15.21 10.43 6.21
N PHE A 229 15.05 9.13 5.98
CA PHE A 229 13.74 8.53 5.74
C PHE A 229 13.22 7.92 7.04
N VAL A 230 12.13 8.48 7.58
CA VAL A 230 11.60 8.12 8.90
C VAL A 230 10.28 7.38 8.75
N ILE A 231 10.12 6.22 9.39
CA ILE A 231 8.87 5.46 9.37
C ILE A 231 8.40 5.25 10.81
N LEU A 232 7.18 5.67 11.12
CA LEU A 232 6.46 5.26 12.32
C LEU A 232 5.42 4.21 11.93
N ASP A 233 5.68 2.97 12.32
CA ASP A 233 4.76 1.86 12.09
C ASP A 233 3.78 1.69 13.26
N GLU A 234 2.61 1.14 12.95
CA GLU A 234 1.55 0.82 13.92
C GLU A 234 1.12 2.05 14.72
N ALA A 235 1.02 3.17 14.01
CA ALA A 235 0.81 4.49 14.58
C ALA A 235 -0.57 4.65 15.23
N GLN A 236 -1.53 3.76 14.96
CA GLN A 236 -2.82 3.75 15.64
C GLN A 236 -2.67 3.58 17.15
N ASN A 237 -1.56 2.97 17.56
CA ASN A 237 -1.16 2.71 18.94
C ASN A 237 -0.34 3.86 19.57
N THR A 238 -0.38 5.05 18.97
CA THR A 238 0.18 6.27 19.57
C THR A 238 -0.88 7.12 20.25
N THR A 239 -0.51 7.79 21.34
CA THR A 239 -1.30 8.86 21.95
C THR A 239 -1.16 10.18 21.19
N HIS A 240 -2.05 11.14 21.48
CA HIS A 240 -1.93 12.53 20.99
C HIS A 240 -0.51 13.11 21.20
N ALA A 241 0.01 13.00 22.41
CA ALA A 241 1.30 13.57 22.79
C ALA A 241 2.46 12.91 22.02
N GLN A 242 2.42 11.58 21.86
CA GLN A 242 3.43 10.84 21.10
C GLN A 242 3.41 11.18 19.62
N MET A 243 2.22 11.23 19.00
CA MET A 243 2.07 11.61 17.59
C MET A 243 2.59 13.03 17.35
N LYS A 244 2.17 14.00 18.18
CA LYS A 244 2.66 15.39 18.08
C LYS A 244 4.18 15.47 18.28
N MET A 245 4.72 14.73 19.26
CA MET A 245 6.17 14.67 19.49
C MET A 245 6.88 14.16 18.25
N PHE A 246 6.41 13.06 17.65
CA PHE A 246 7.03 12.42 16.50
C PHE A 246 6.98 13.28 15.23
N LEU A 247 5.81 13.81 14.87
CA LEU A 247 5.63 14.62 13.65
C LEU A 247 6.50 15.88 13.67
N THR A 248 6.79 16.43 14.85
CA THR A 248 7.67 17.60 15.01
C THR A 248 9.16 17.28 15.00
N ARG A 249 9.55 16.02 14.75
CA ARG A 249 10.97 15.63 14.59
C ARG A 249 11.44 15.70 13.13
N LEU A 250 10.54 15.89 12.16
CA LEU A 250 10.88 15.98 10.74
C LEU A 250 11.83 17.15 10.49
N GLY A 251 13.05 16.84 10.02
CA GLY A 251 14.08 17.81 9.67
C GLY A 251 14.14 18.10 8.17
N PHE A 252 15.14 18.87 7.75
CA PHE A 252 15.37 19.20 6.34
C PHE A 252 15.96 18.02 5.57
N GLY A 253 15.65 17.92 4.28
CA GLY A 253 16.13 16.84 3.42
C GLY A 253 15.55 15.46 3.79
N SER A 254 14.48 15.45 4.58
CA SER A 254 13.90 14.23 5.13
C SER A 254 12.49 13.98 4.62
N LYS A 255 12.10 12.71 4.66
CA LYS A 255 10.74 12.26 4.43
C LYS A 255 10.26 11.43 5.60
N MET A 256 8.97 11.51 5.91
CA MET A 256 8.35 10.78 7.00
C MET A 256 7.11 10.04 6.50
N VAL A 257 7.00 8.77 6.89
CA VAL A 257 5.84 7.95 6.61
C VAL A 257 5.26 7.42 7.92
N VAL A 258 3.96 7.55 8.09
CA VAL A 258 3.24 7.09 9.27
C VAL A 258 2.23 6.03 8.82
N THR A 259 2.43 4.78 9.23
CA THR A 259 1.56 3.67 8.86
C THR A 259 0.71 3.22 10.02
N GLY A 260 -0.53 2.81 9.75
CA GLY A 260 -1.40 2.25 10.79
C GLY A 260 -2.76 1.81 10.28
N ASP A 261 -3.46 1.08 11.14
CA ASP A 261 -4.84 0.64 10.91
C ASP A 261 -5.75 1.26 11.98
N GLN A 262 -6.63 2.19 11.59
CA GLN A 262 -7.49 2.88 12.56
C GLN A 262 -8.55 1.98 13.20
N SER A 263 -8.78 0.78 12.65
CA SER A 263 -9.70 -0.23 13.20
C SER A 263 -9.06 -1.09 14.30
N GLN A 264 -7.73 -1.14 14.38
CA GLN A 264 -6.97 -2.01 15.29
C GLN A 264 -6.24 -1.21 16.39
N VAL A 265 -6.99 -0.44 17.18
CA VAL A 265 -6.42 0.38 18.26
C VAL A 265 -6.28 -0.43 19.54
N ASP A 266 -5.04 -0.68 19.96
CA ASP A 266 -4.70 -1.44 21.17
C ASP A 266 -4.45 -0.54 22.40
N LEU A 267 -4.82 0.75 22.32
CA LEU A 267 -4.64 1.68 23.43
C LEU A 267 -5.59 1.38 24.60
N PRO A 268 -5.16 1.63 25.86
CA PRO A 268 -6.04 1.52 27.02
C PRO A 268 -7.34 2.30 26.85
N LYS A 269 -8.43 1.75 27.40
CA LYS A 269 -9.77 2.35 27.31
C LYS A 269 -9.75 3.82 27.78
N GLY A 270 -10.36 4.69 26.98
CA GLY A 270 -10.45 6.13 27.24
C GLY A 270 -9.32 6.98 26.65
N ILE A 271 -8.22 6.36 26.18
CA ILE A 271 -7.15 7.06 25.48
C ILE A 271 -7.49 7.19 23.99
N LYS A 272 -7.49 8.42 23.47
CA LYS A 272 -7.70 8.67 22.05
C LYS A 272 -6.43 8.41 21.24
N SER A 273 -6.57 7.73 20.11
CA SER A 273 -5.48 7.51 19.16
C SER A 273 -5.02 8.83 18.53
N GLY A 274 -3.71 9.10 18.62
CA GLY A 274 -3.05 10.24 18.02
C GLY A 274 -3.09 10.20 16.49
N LEU A 275 -3.07 9.01 15.88
CA LEU A 275 -3.18 8.84 14.42
C LEU A 275 -4.53 9.35 13.90
N LYS A 276 -5.63 8.95 14.54
CA LYS A 276 -6.98 9.37 14.15
C LYS A 276 -7.16 10.88 14.28
N GLU A 277 -6.56 11.48 15.30
CA GLU A 277 -6.60 12.93 15.49
C GLU A 277 -5.73 13.68 14.47
N ALA A 278 -4.49 13.22 14.24
CA ALA A 278 -3.55 13.85 13.32
C ALA A 278 -4.09 13.84 11.89
N THR A 279 -4.60 12.70 11.43
CA THR A 279 -5.18 12.57 10.09
C THR A 279 -6.38 13.48 9.89
N LYS A 280 -7.21 13.71 10.92
CA LYS A 280 -8.30 14.70 10.86
C LYS A 280 -7.78 16.14 10.80
N LYS A 281 -6.78 16.49 11.60
CA LYS A 281 -6.25 17.85 11.72
C LYS A 281 -5.38 18.27 10.52
N LEU A 282 -4.75 17.33 9.84
CA LEU A 282 -3.72 17.59 8.84
C LEU A 282 -4.19 17.43 7.38
N ARG A 283 -5.48 17.12 7.12
CA ARG A 283 -6.01 16.82 5.76
C ARG A 283 -5.67 17.85 4.67
N ASN A 284 -5.56 19.13 5.04
CA ASN A 284 -5.41 20.23 4.07
C ASN A 284 -4.05 20.95 4.18
N VAL A 285 -3.06 20.31 4.82
CA VAL A 285 -1.73 20.90 4.96
C VAL A 285 -0.89 20.53 3.74
N LYS A 286 -0.35 21.54 3.05
CA LYS A 286 0.53 21.34 1.90
C LYS A 286 1.77 20.52 2.28
N GLY A 287 2.12 19.54 1.44
CA GLY A 287 3.24 18.63 1.68
C GLY A 287 2.89 17.45 2.60
N ILE A 288 1.62 17.29 2.95
CA ILE A 288 1.09 16.12 3.67
C ILE A 288 0.10 15.38 2.77
N SER A 289 0.29 14.07 2.62
CA SER A 289 -0.70 13.18 2.00
C SER A 289 -1.28 12.20 3.01
N ILE A 290 -2.58 11.92 2.88
CA ILE A 290 -3.26 10.86 3.62
C ILE A 290 -3.79 9.87 2.60
N MET A 291 -3.22 8.68 2.59
CA MET A 291 -3.52 7.60 1.65
C MET A 291 -4.27 6.50 2.38
N GLU A 292 -5.50 6.24 1.94
CA GLU A 292 -6.36 5.18 2.47
C GLU A 292 -6.31 3.98 1.52
N LEU A 293 -5.68 2.91 2.00
CA LEU A 293 -5.70 1.58 1.42
C LEU A 293 -6.82 0.79 2.09
N ASP A 294 -7.51 -0.06 1.33
CA ASP A 294 -8.64 -0.84 1.84
C ASP A 294 -8.49 -2.33 1.54
N GLN A 295 -9.58 -3.10 1.66
CA GLN A 295 -9.55 -4.55 1.42
C GLN A 295 -9.17 -4.90 -0.02
N THR A 296 -9.47 -4.03 -0.98
CA THR A 296 -9.12 -4.25 -2.39
C THR A 296 -7.60 -4.18 -2.62
N ASP A 297 -6.88 -3.46 -1.75
CA ASP A 297 -5.42 -3.34 -1.81
C ASP A 297 -4.67 -4.52 -1.15
N VAL A 298 -5.41 -5.47 -0.56
CA VAL A 298 -4.85 -6.62 0.15
C VAL A 298 -4.36 -7.67 -0.83
N VAL A 299 -3.05 -7.89 -0.86
CA VAL A 299 -2.46 -8.93 -1.71
C VAL A 299 -1.91 -10.07 -0.87
N ARG A 300 -2.64 -11.18 -0.86
CA ARG A 300 -2.29 -12.39 -0.12
C ARG A 300 -2.20 -13.59 -1.06
N HIS A 301 -1.57 -14.65 -0.57
CA HIS A 301 -1.56 -15.91 -1.29
C HIS A 301 -3.01 -16.45 -1.38
N PRO A 302 -3.48 -16.99 -2.53
CA PRO A 302 -4.86 -17.45 -2.69
C PRO A 302 -5.31 -18.46 -1.63
N LEU A 303 -4.41 -19.33 -1.17
CA LEU A 303 -4.67 -20.25 -0.06
C LEU A 303 -5.03 -19.52 1.25
N VAL A 304 -4.37 -18.40 1.55
CA VAL A 304 -4.63 -17.63 2.77
C VAL A 304 -6.02 -17.01 2.71
N SER A 305 -6.42 -16.45 1.55
CA SER A 305 -7.77 -15.94 1.36
C SER A 305 -8.82 -17.04 1.59
N ARG A 306 -8.68 -18.20 0.95
CA ARG A 306 -9.59 -19.34 1.14
C ARG A 306 -9.67 -19.82 2.61
N ILE A 307 -8.56 -19.76 3.34
CA ILE A 307 -8.56 -20.10 4.77
C ILE A 307 -9.37 -19.07 5.55
N ILE A 308 -9.16 -17.78 5.31
CA ILE A 308 -9.87 -16.69 6.00
C ILE A 308 -11.37 -16.77 5.72
N ASP A 309 -11.77 -16.94 4.45
CA ASP A 309 -13.17 -17.06 4.05
C ASP A 309 -13.87 -18.18 4.84
N ARG A 310 -13.18 -19.32 5.03
CA ARG A 310 -13.70 -20.46 5.79
C ARG A 310 -13.80 -20.21 7.29
N TYR A 311 -12.94 -19.36 7.85
CA TYR A 311 -12.98 -18.95 9.26
C TYR A 311 -14.01 -17.85 9.53
N GLU A 312 -14.25 -16.96 8.55
CA GLU A 312 -15.21 -15.85 8.66
C GLU A 312 -16.67 -16.30 8.44
N GLY A 313 -16.88 -17.54 7.98
CA GLY A 313 -18.19 -18.18 8.00
C GLY A 313 -19.10 -17.81 6.82
N ASN A 314 -18.53 -17.33 5.72
CA ASN A 314 -19.26 -17.25 4.46
C ASN A 314 -19.22 -18.65 3.81
N GLU A 315 -20.37 -19.31 3.77
CA GLU A 315 -20.57 -20.59 3.07
C GLU A 315 -20.31 -20.49 1.57
#